data_AF-A0A376LBE1-F1
#
_entry.id   AF-A0A376LBE1-F1
#
_cell.length_a   1.000
_cell.length_b   1.000
_cell.length_c   1.000
_cell.angle_alpha   90.00
_cell.angle_beta   90.00
_cell.angle_gamma   90.00
#
_symmetry.space_group_name_H-M   'P 1'
#
loop_
_entity.id
_entity.type
_entity.pdbx_description
1 polymer ?
#
loop_
_entity_poly.entity_id
_entity_poly.type
_entity_poly.pdbx_seq_one_letter_code
_entity_poly.pdbx_strand_id
1 'polypeptide(L)' 'MNRWENIQLTHENRLAPRAYFFSYDSVAQARTFARETSSLFLSLSGQWNFHFFDHPLQVPEAFTSELNG' A
#
# COMPACT_ATOMS: atom_id res chain seq x y z
N MET A 1 -19.82 -7.69 -14.48
CA MET A 1 -18.41 -7.75 -14.88
C MET A 1 -17.61 -7.26 -13.70
N ASN A 2 -16.66 -8.07 -13.26
CA ASN A 2 -15.79 -7.69 -12.15
C ASN A 2 -14.84 -6.58 -12.60
N ARG A 3 -14.42 -5.72 -11.67
CA ARG A 3 -13.57 -4.55 -12.00
C ARG A 3 -12.24 -4.97 -12.64
N TRP A 4 -11.66 -6.09 -12.21
CA TRP A 4 -10.42 -6.65 -12.76
C TRP A 4 -10.56 -7.24 -14.17
N GLU A 5 -11.77 -7.40 -14.70
CA GLU A 5 -12.03 -7.89 -16.06
C GLU A 5 -12.13 -6.75 -17.09
N ASN A 6 -12.16 -5.48 -16.64
CA ASN A 6 -12.36 -4.32 -17.49
C ASN A 6 -11.01 -3.65 -17.85
N ILE A 7 -10.56 -3.81 -19.09
CA ILE A 7 -9.29 -3.25 -19.58
C ILE A 7 -9.22 -1.72 -19.58
N GLN A 8 -10.36 -1.02 -19.57
CA GLN A 8 -10.41 0.45 -19.50
C GLN A 8 -10.27 0.95 -18.06
N LEU A 9 -10.48 0.07 -17.08
CA LEU A 9 -10.38 0.39 -15.66
C LEU A 9 -9.03 -0.08 -15.10
N THR A 10 -8.02 0.78 -15.22
CA THR A 10 -6.64 0.46 -14.81
C THR A 10 -6.33 0.83 -13.35
N HIS A 11 -7.17 1.66 -12.73
CA HIS A 11 -7.02 2.12 -11.35
C HIS A 11 -8.32 2.75 -10.84
N GLU A 12 -8.46 2.83 -9.51
CA GLU A 12 -9.54 3.55 -8.84
C GLU A 12 -8.99 4.27 -7.62
N ASN A 13 -9.41 5.52 -7.39
CA ASN A 13 -9.05 6.34 -6.23
C ASN A 13 -7.53 6.46 -5.94
N ARG A 14 -6.69 6.24 -6.97
CA ARG A 14 -5.23 6.39 -6.86
C ARG A 14 -4.85 7.86 -7.05
N LEU A 15 -3.87 8.33 -6.27
CA LEU A 15 -3.26 9.64 -6.46
C LEU A 15 -2.64 9.77 -7.87
N ALA A 16 -2.62 10.99 -8.40
CA ALA A 16 -1.97 11.31 -9.67
C ALA A 16 -0.47 10.96 -9.63
N PRO A 17 0.14 10.54 -10.75
CA PRO A 17 1.56 10.26 -10.83
C PRO A 17 2.38 11.51 -10.50
N ARG A 18 3.43 11.34 -9.70
CA ARG A 18 4.35 12.42 -9.29
C ARG A 18 5.75 11.86 -9.02
N ALA A 19 6.74 12.74 -8.96
CA ALA A 19 8.08 12.38 -8.52
C ALA A 19 8.05 11.77 -7.11
N TYR A 20 8.96 10.84 -6.84
CA TYR A 20 9.08 10.19 -5.54
C TYR A 20 9.82 11.09 -4.55
N PHE A 21 9.21 11.39 -3.40
CA PHE A 21 9.85 12.20 -2.35
C PHE A 21 9.27 11.89 -0.97
N PHE A 22 10.05 12.19 0.05
CA PHE A 22 9.65 12.24 1.46
C PHE A 22 9.96 13.62 2.02
N SER A 23 9.18 14.01 3.02
CA SER A 23 9.53 15.15 3.86
C SER A 23 10.61 14.72 4.85
N TYR A 24 11.60 15.57 5.09
CA TYR A 24 12.67 15.33 6.05
C TYR A 24 12.76 16.50 7.03
N ASP A 25 13.26 16.26 8.24
CA ASP A 25 13.37 17.29 9.26
C ASP A 25 14.52 18.27 8.96
N SER A 26 15.46 17.89 8.08
CA SER A 26 16.59 18.74 7.67
C SER A 26 17.04 18.52 6.22
N VAL A 27 17.71 19.54 5.66
CA VAL A 27 18.35 19.46 4.32
C VAL A 27 19.46 18.40 4.29
N ALA A 28 20.20 18.23 5.39
CA ALA A 28 21.26 17.22 5.48
C ALA A 28 20.68 15.80 5.33
N GLN A 29 19.58 15.50 6.01
CA GLN A 29 18.84 14.24 5.82
C GLN A 29 18.27 14.12 4.41
N ALA A 30 17.65 15.18 3.87
CA ALA A 30 17.07 15.13 2.52
C ALA A 30 18.12 14.77 1.43
N ARG A 31 19.38 15.18 1.61
CA ARG A 31 20.48 14.87 0.70
C ARG A 31 20.96 13.42 0.73
N THR A 32 20.61 12.64 1.76
CA THR A 32 20.96 11.21 1.80
C THR A 32 20.03 10.38 0.91
N PHE A 33 18.84 10.89 0.58
CA PHE A 33 17.76 10.17 -0.09
C PHE A 33 17.27 8.90 0.64
N ALA A 34 17.69 8.72 1.90
CA ALA A 34 17.34 7.60 2.76
C ALA A 34 16.00 7.87 3.44
N ARG A 35 14.89 7.44 2.82
CA ARG A 35 13.52 7.68 3.31
C ARG A 35 13.32 7.24 4.76
N GLU A 36 14.02 6.20 5.19
CA GLU A 36 14.02 5.65 6.55
C GLU A 36 14.51 6.62 7.62
N THR A 37 15.21 7.69 7.22
CA THR A 37 15.63 8.77 8.13
C THR A 37 14.56 9.84 8.35
N SER A 38 13.47 9.81 7.59
CA SER A 38 12.33 10.70 7.77
C SER A 38 11.49 10.31 8.98
N SER A 39 11.17 11.27 9.83
CA SER A 39 10.19 11.11 10.92
C SER A 39 8.75 10.83 10.42
N LEU A 40 8.49 11.07 9.14
CA LEU A 40 7.19 10.90 8.47
C LEU A 40 7.15 9.62 7.62
N PHE A 41 8.13 8.73 7.79
CA PHE A 41 8.17 7.42 7.15
C PHE A 41 7.95 6.32 8.18
N LEU A 42 7.08 5.36 7.86
CA LEU A 42 6.88 4.14 8.61
C LEU A 42 7.03 2.94 7.66
N SER A 43 7.91 2.00 8.01
CA SER A 43 7.99 0.73 7.30
C SER A 43 6.89 -0.20 7.78
N LEU A 44 6.08 -0.71 6.84
CA LEU A 44 5.10 -1.79 7.08
C LEU A 44 5.66 -3.16 6.65
N SER A 45 6.97 -3.25 6.42
CA SER A 45 7.63 -4.53 6.14
C SER A 45 7.67 -5.36 7.43
N GLY A 46 7.37 -6.65 7.33
CA GLY A 46 7.31 -7.53 8.48
C GLY A 46 6.53 -8.79 8.17
N GLN A 47 5.98 -9.42 9.20
CA GLN A 47 5.08 -10.56 9.05
C GLN A 47 3.68 -10.07 8.71
N TRP A 48 3.07 -10.72 7.72
CA TRP A 48 1.70 -10.44 7.29
C TRP A 48 0.88 -11.71 7.45
N ASN A 49 -0.31 -11.57 8.02
CA ASN A 49 -1.30 -12.65 7.98
C ASN A 49 -1.77 -12.80 6.53
N PHE A 50 -1.49 -13.96 5.94
CA PHE A 50 -1.76 -14.24 4.54
C PHE A 50 -2.53 -15.55 4.40
N HIS A 51 -3.54 -15.55 3.54
CA HIS A 51 -4.30 -16.74 3.18
C HIS A 51 -4.52 -16.76 1.67
N PHE A 52 -4.33 -17.93 1.07
CA PHE A 52 -4.48 -18.13 -0.37
C PHE A 52 -5.82 -18.80 -0.69
N PHE A 53 -6.46 -18.36 -1.78
CA PHE A 53 -7.70 -18.92 -2.30
C PHE A 53 -7.58 -19.12 -3.82
N ASP A 54 -8.14 -20.21 -4.34
CA ASP A 54 -8.10 -20.52 -5.78
C ASP A 54 -9.03 -19.63 -6.60
N HIS A 55 -10.02 -18.99 -5.96
CA HIS A 55 -10.98 -18.12 -6.62
C HIS A 55 -11.42 -16.95 -5.71
N PRO A 56 -11.55 -15.70 -6.22
CA PRO A 56 -11.88 -14.53 -5.39
C PRO A 56 -13.23 -14.64 -4.66
N LEU A 57 -14.19 -15.39 -5.22
CA LEU A 57 -15.49 -15.63 -4.57
C LEU A 57 -15.42 -16.58 -3.36
N GLN A 58 -14.26 -17.19 -3.08
CA GLN A 58 -14.06 -18.02 -1.89
C GLN A 58 -13.60 -17.22 -0.67
N VAL A 59 -13.27 -15.93 -0.83
CA VAL A 59 -12.88 -15.05 0.27
C VAL A 59 -14.09 -14.80 1.18
N PRO A 60 -14.02 -15.11 2.48
CA PRO A 60 -15.13 -14.86 3.41
C PRO A 60 -15.45 -13.38 3.54
N GLU A 61 -16.74 -13.02 3.62
CA GLU A 61 -17.17 -11.63 3.82
C GLU A 61 -16.63 -11.03 5.12
N ALA A 62 -16.43 -11.86 6.15
CA ALA A 62 -15.86 -11.45 7.44
C ALA A 62 -14.34 -11.16 7.40
N PHE A 63 -13.64 -11.43 6.29
CA PHE A 63 -12.18 -11.31 6.20
C PHE A 63 -11.64 -9.92 6.62
N THR A 64 -12.36 -8.84 6.27
CA THR A 64 -11.95 -7.47 6.62
C THR A 64 -12.32 -7.06 8.05
N SER A 65 -13.19 -7.82 8.72
CA SER A 65 -13.70 -7.52 10.06
C SER A 65 -12.84 -8.09 11.18
N GLU A 66 -11.98 -9.06 10.88
CA GLU A 66 -11.07 -9.71 11.85
C GLU A 66 -9.79 -8.88 12.15
N LEU A 67 -9.64 -7.70 11.54
CA LEU A 67 -8.52 -6.76 11.77
C LEU A 67 -8.68 -5.91 13.06
N ASN A 68 -9.23 -6.49 14.12
CA ASN A 68 -9.25 -5.91 15.47
C ASN A 68 -8.59 -6.90 16.45
N GLY A 69 -7.28 -7.07 16.31
CA GLY A 69 -6.40 -7.71 17.28
C GLY A 69 -5.25 -6.78 17.61
#